data_AF-A0A7Y2D995-F1
#
_entry.id   AF-A0A7Y2D995-F1
#
_cell.length_a   1.000
_cell.length_b   1.000
_cell.length_c   1.000
_cell.angle_alpha   90.00
_cell.angle_beta   90.00
_cell.angle_gamma   90.00
#
_symmetry.space_group_name_H-M   'P 1'
#
loop_
_entity.id
_entity.type
_entity.pdbx_description
1 polymer ?
#
loop_
_entity_poly.entity_id
_entity_poly.type
_entity_poly.pdbx_seq_one_letter_code
_entity_poly.pdbx_strand_id
1 'polypeptide(L)'
;VDTGLFEDVATVQALVDGVDGANIAELLAGPVPQEGVDALTRLLRDLGPLINPELFELLANSPDPVFHATDIIEGLQKGLQFIVDDPKVFLRTSVINFDEFALLFGRFGSFYAAYGPADRAGVAAWLDACAVPGLGHTWEEVAALPGTEGRTCGETFGDLFNAYREAFATEGGPNRADDPVGRYLPSFGVTGVLTGDAITQWEAARVAWIAADPIPFEPDFSDIGVGYWGQEHELALMARQLDRRYDDLISDQFVPLGSASWREVLSSSPAEPGFSPAVPLSSGFVSVGGWADPLRVTPLKVLRPRQSITINRLGGVGGFTEAVTRLLNASDADVAALYSTTDPASSFYVGLSEVDGVWCTDWDGQGGDPNLLFNDAYDSPLITDSRRLLRPRYGYANVGPGYDIGGCTPGTPVGVADAGAAPTR
;
A
#
# COMPACT_ATOMS: atom_id res chain seq x y z
N VAL A 1 -22.63 2.95 -5.99
CA VAL A 1 -22.76 3.70 -4.73
C VAL A 1 -21.75 4.81 -4.81
N ASP A 2 -22.19 6.07 -4.90
CA ASP A 2 -21.27 7.20 -4.78
C ASP A 2 -20.85 7.28 -3.31
N THR A 3 -19.77 6.59 -3.00
CA THR A 3 -19.40 6.32 -1.62
C THR A 3 -18.83 7.55 -0.91
N GLY A 4 -18.56 8.67 -1.60
CA GLY A 4 -17.79 9.79 -1.05
C GLY A 4 -16.38 9.40 -0.54
N LEU A 5 -16.02 8.10 -0.58
CA LEU A 5 -14.74 7.50 -0.20
C LEU A 5 -13.55 8.12 -0.95
N PHE A 6 -13.82 8.82 -2.04
CA PHE A 6 -12.84 9.35 -2.99
C PHE A 6 -12.90 10.88 -3.14
N GLU A 7 -13.72 11.60 -2.36
CA GLU A 7 -13.63 13.07 -2.32
C GLU A 7 -12.22 13.52 -1.88
N ASP A 8 -11.49 12.69 -1.14
CA ASP A 8 -10.10 12.92 -0.74
C ASP A 8 -9.05 12.39 -1.75
N VAL A 9 -9.39 11.44 -2.63
CA VAL A 9 -8.52 11.07 -3.78
C VAL A 9 -8.56 12.15 -4.85
N ALA A 10 -9.66 12.91 -4.93
CA ALA A 10 -9.69 14.16 -5.67
C ALA A 10 -8.62 15.15 -5.17
N THR A 11 -8.12 15.06 -3.93
CA THR A 11 -7.08 15.96 -3.40
C THR A 11 -5.72 15.74 -4.05
N VAL A 12 -5.30 14.49 -4.32
CA VAL A 12 -3.99 14.22 -4.97
C VAL A 12 -4.05 14.54 -6.46
N GLN A 13 -5.15 14.21 -7.13
CA GLN A 13 -5.34 14.62 -8.53
C GLN A 13 -5.49 16.15 -8.64
N ALA A 14 -6.26 16.79 -7.76
CA ALA A 14 -6.38 18.26 -7.73
C ALA A 14 -5.06 18.95 -7.40
N LEU A 15 -4.18 18.30 -6.62
CA LEU A 15 -2.84 18.79 -6.40
C LEU A 15 -2.03 18.81 -7.69
N VAL A 16 -2.07 17.75 -8.49
CA VAL A 16 -1.38 17.72 -9.80
C VAL A 16 -1.99 18.68 -10.79
N ASP A 17 -3.31 18.64 -10.94
CA ASP A 17 -4.04 19.56 -11.82
C ASP A 17 -3.79 21.02 -11.41
N GLY A 18 -3.63 21.28 -10.11
CA GLY A 18 -3.28 22.59 -9.57
C GLY A 18 -1.82 22.99 -9.86
N VAL A 19 -0.87 22.07 -9.75
CA VAL A 19 0.54 22.30 -10.11
C VAL A 19 0.66 22.64 -11.60
N ASP A 20 0.03 21.84 -12.45
CA ASP A 20 0.05 22.01 -13.90
C ASP A 20 -0.74 23.27 -14.32
N GLY A 21 -1.94 23.45 -13.78
CA GLY A 21 -2.81 24.60 -14.10
C GLY A 21 -2.25 25.95 -13.66
N ALA A 22 -1.41 25.98 -12.63
CA ALA A 22 -0.71 27.19 -12.18
C ALA A 22 0.69 27.36 -12.80
N ASN A 23 1.11 26.48 -13.71
CA ASN A 23 2.44 26.48 -14.36
C ASN A 23 3.60 26.59 -13.34
N ILE A 24 3.50 25.92 -12.20
CA ILE A 24 4.44 26.14 -11.09
C ILE A 24 5.87 25.74 -11.48
N ALA A 25 6.04 24.65 -12.24
CA ALA A 25 7.34 24.21 -12.74
C ALA A 25 8.01 25.27 -13.65
N GLU A 26 7.23 25.94 -14.52
CA GLU A 26 7.75 27.02 -15.36
C GLU A 26 8.14 28.26 -14.54
N LEU A 27 7.36 28.58 -13.50
CA LEU A 27 7.66 29.69 -12.60
C LEU A 27 8.97 29.45 -11.84
N LEU A 28 9.20 28.22 -11.36
CA LEU A 28 10.46 27.83 -10.68
C LEU A 28 11.68 27.91 -11.61
N ALA A 29 11.52 27.55 -12.89
CA ALA A 29 12.57 27.68 -13.90
C ALA A 29 12.71 29.10 -14.48
N GLY A 30 11.80 30.00 -14.10
CA GLY A 30 11.66 31.33 -14.66
C GLY A 30 12.66 32.36 -14.09
N PRO A 31 12.55 33.63 -14.52
CA PRO A 31 13.43 34.71 -14.07
C PRO A 31 13.20 35.12 -12.61
N VAL A 32 12.06 34.73 -12.01
CA VAL A 32 11.73 34.99 -10.60
C VAL A 32 11.24 33.68 -9.94
N PRO A 33 12.13 32.72 -9.65
CA PRO A 33 11.76 31.40 -9.11
C PRO A 33 10.92 31.44 -7.84
N GLN A 34 11.06 32.50 -7.04
CA GLN A 34 10.27 32.69 -5.82
C GLN A 34 8.77 32.75 -6.10
N GLU A 35 8.33 33.23 -7.28
CA GLU A 35 6.91 33.21 -7.65
C GLU A 35 6.37 31.77 -7.72
N GLY A 36 7.20 30.81 -8.13
CA GLY A 36 6.87 29.39 -8.14
C GLY A 36 6.75 28.82 -6.71
N VAL A 37 7.66 29.18 -5.81
CA VAL A 37 7.60 28.79 -4.39
C VAL A 37 6.32 29.32 -3.74
N ASP A 38 5.98 30.59 -3.98
CA ASP A 38 4.78 31.23 -3.44
C ASP A 38 3.50 30.60 -4.01
N ALA A 39 3.50 30.25 -5.31
CA ALA A 39 2.40 29.56 -5.95
C ALA A 39 2.18 28.15 -5.36
N LEU A 40 3.26 27.38 -5.18
CA LEU A 40 3.19 26.06 -4.55
C LEU A 40 2.65 26.15 -3.12
N THR A 41 3.17 27.08 -2.32
CA THR A 41 2.75 27.29 -0.93
C THR A 41 1.26 27.64 -0.84
N ARG A 42 0.74 28.43 -1.80
CA ARG A 42 -0.68 28.77 -1.87
C ARG A 42 -1.54 27.55 -2.23
N LEU A 43 -1.14 26.81 -3.27
CA LEU A 43 -1.84 25.59 -3.70
C LEU A 43 -1.94 24.58 -2.56
N LEU A 44 -0.83 24.30 -1.87
CA LEU A 44 -0.79 23.39 -0.73
C LEU A 44 -1.72 23.83 0.40
N ARG A 45 -1.85 25.14 0.66
CA ARG A 45 -2.75 25.64 1.70
C ARG A 45 -4.22 25.42 1.37
N ASP A 46 -4.58 25.53 0.09
CA ASP A 46 -5.95 25.41 -0.37
C ASP A 46 -6.47 23.96 -0.31
N LEU A 47 -5.57 22.97 -0.33
CA LEU A 47 -5.90 21.54 -0.23
C LEU A 47 -6.16 21.06 1.22
N GLY A 48 -5.91 21.90 2.22
CA GLY A 48 -6.37 21.68 3.59
C GLY A 48 -5.55 20.64 4.39
N PRO A 49 -6.18 19.94 5.36
CA PRO A 49 -5.47 19.19 6.41
C PRO A 49 -4.77 17.91 5.95
N LEU A 50 -5.03 17.44 4.71
CA LEU A 50 -4.32 16.30 4.14
C LEU A 50 -2.89 16.63 3.70
N ILE A 51 -2.52 17.91 3.67
CA ILE A 51 -1.15 18.33 3.38
C ILE A 51 -0.30 18.26 4.65
N ASN A 52 0.91 17.70 4.51
CA ASN A 52 1.86 17.62 5.61
C ASN A 52 2.26 19.04 6.08
N PRO A 53 2.01 19.40 7.36
CA PRO A 53 2.37 20.72 7.88
C PRO A 53 3.87 21.02 7.85
N GLU A 54 4.73 19.99 7.91
CA GLU A 54 6.19 20.14 7.82
C GLU A 54 6.63 20.76 6.50
N LEU A 55 5.84 20.62 5.42
CA LEU A 55 6.15 21.29 4.15
C LEU A 55 6.10 22.80 4.25
N PHE A 56 5.13 23.34 4.99
CA PHE A 56 5.02 24.78 5.16
C PHE A 56 6.18 25.31 6.01
N GLU A 57 6.60 24.55 7.03
CA GLU A 57 7.76 24.90 7.83
C GLU A 57 9.05 24.84 7.02
N LEU A 58 9.22 23.80 6.20
CA LEU A 58 10.35 23.65 5.29
C LEU A 58 10.41 24.82 4.31
N LEU A 59 9.35 25.09 3.56
CA LEU A 59 9.35 26.16 2.55
C LEU A 59 9.53 27.55 3.16
N ALA A 60 9.04 27.79 4.38
CA ALA A 60 9.19 29.07 5.07
C ALA A 60 10.61 29.31 5.61
N ASN A 61 11.30 28.25 6.03
CA ASN A 61 12.62 28.35 6.69
C ASN A 61 13.77 27.75 5.86
N SER A 62 13.49 27.37 4.61
CA SER A 62 14.46 26.70 3.76
C SER A 62 15.67 27.60 3.47
N PRO A 63 16.90 27.05 3.52
CA PRO A 63 18.09 27.75 3.04
C PRO A 63 18.11 27.91 1.50
N ASP A 64 17.37 27.07 0.78
CA ASP A 64 17.14 27.16 -0.67
C ASP A 64 15.71 26.72 -1.01
N PRO A 65 14.72 27.63 -0.91
CA PRO A 65 13.32 27.28 -1.09
C PRO A 65 12.99 26.85 -2.52
N VAL A 66 13.79 27.27 -3.51
CA VAL A 66 13.61 26.88 -4.92
C VAL A 66 14.01 25.43 -5.12
N PHE A 67 15.13 24.99 -4.52
CA PHE A 67 15.52 23.59 -4.51
C PHE A 67 14.42 22.69 -3.93
N HIS A 68 13.92 22.99 -2.73
CA HIS A 68 12.90 22.15 -2.11
C HIS A 68 11.57 22.17 -2.87
N ALA A 69 11.12 23.33 -3.35
CA ALA A 69 9.89 23.41 -4.15
C ALA A 69 10.00 22.60 -5.45
N THR A 70 11.16 22.64 -6.12
CA THR A 70 11.42 21.86 -7.33
C THR A 70 11.40 20.35 -7.00
N ASP A 71 12.12 19.94 -5.96
CA ASP A 71 12.19 18.54 -5.54
C ASP A 71 10.80 17.99 -5.15
N ILE A 72 9.98 18.77 -4.43
CA ILE A 72 8.61 18.40 -4.07
C ILE A 72 7.74 18.16 -5.32
N ILE A 73 7.80 19.07 -6.31
CA ILE A 73 7.01 18.95 -7.53
C ILE A 73 7.45 17.76 -8.37
N GLU A 74 8.76 17.58 -8.54
CA GLU A 74 9.30 16.41 -9.23
C GLU A 74 8.83 15.12 -8.55
N GLY A 75 8.77 15.10 -7.21
CA GLY A 75 8.24 13.98 -6.45
C GLY A 75 6.77 13.70 -6.68
N LEU A 76 5.94 14.73 -6.69
CA LEU A 76 4.51 14.58 -6.97
C LEU A 76 4.25 14.02 -8.37
N GLN A 77 4.96 14.56 -9.38
CA GLN A 77 4.80 14.14 -10.77
C GLN A 77 5.28 12.70 -11.00
N LYS A 78 6.42 12.32 -10.39
CA LYS A 78 6.98 10.96 -10.52
C LYS A 78 6.24 9.93 -9.67
N GLY A 79 5.84 10.29 -8.44
CA GLY A 79 5.17 9.40 -7.49
C GLY A 79 3.88 8.82 -8.06
N LEU A 80 3.05 9.65 -8.71
CA LEU A 80 1.81 9.18 -9.35
C LEU A 80 2.01 8.24 -10.53
N GLN A 81 3.20 8.28 -11.13
CA GLN A 81 3.57 7.39 -12.22
C GLN A 81 4.34 6.16 -11.71
N PHE A 82 4.49 6.01 -10.39
CA PHE A 82 5.32 4.98 -9.76
C PHE A 82 6.74 4.95 -10.34
N ILE A 83 7.30 6.12 -10.64
CA ILE A 83 8.68 6.28 -11.13
C ILE A 83 9.59 6.54 -9.93
N VAL A 84 10.60 5.68 -9.76
CA VAL A 84 11.58 5.78 -8.66
C VAL A 84 12.98 5.63 -9.24
N ASP A 85 13.67 6.77 -9.42
CA ASP A 85 14.98 6.84 -10.10
C ASP A 85 16.01 7.73 -9.36
N ASP A 86 15.62 8.30 -8.21
CA ASP A 86 16.46 9.18 -7.39
C ASP A 86 16.33 8.78 -5.90
N PRO A 87 17.43 8.50 -5.17
CA PRO A 87 17.39 8.16 -3.74
C PRO A 87 16.75 9.23 -2.85
N LYS A 88 16.60 10.48 -3.31
CA LYS A 88 15.88 11.53 -2.58
C LYS A 88 14.44 11.16 -2.24
N VAL A 89 13.84 10.18 -2.92
CA VAL A 89 12.52 9.63 -2.56
C VAL A 89 12.43 9.18 -1.09
N PHE A 90 13.54 8.73 -0.49
CA PHE A 90 13.60 8.33 0.92
C PHE A 90 13.85 9.50 1.87
N LEU A 91 14.15 10.67 1.33
CA LEU A 91 14.59 11.84 2.08
C LEU A 91 13.58 12.94 2.05
N ARG A 92 12.85 13.16 0.95
CA ARG A 92 11.98 14.33 0.80
C ARG A 92 10.79 14.33 1.74
N THR A 93 10.45 15.50 2.28
CA THR A 93 9.25 15.65 3.11
C THR A 93 8.01 15.25 2.32
N SER A 94 7.12 14.46 2.94
CA SER A 94 5.91 13.98 2.29
C SER A 94 4.99 15.14 1.95
N VAL A 95 4.25 15.04 0.85
CA VAL A 95 3.18 16.02 0.58
C VAL A 95 1.91 15.67 1.31
N ILE A 96 1.63 14.38 1.41
CA ILE A 96 0.47 13.85 2.14
C ILE A 96 0.85 13.71 3.61
N ASN A 97 -0.07 14.12 4.49
CA ASN A 97 -0.01 13.82 5.91
C ASN A 97 -0.47 12.38 6.14
N PHE A 98 0.48 11.44 6.19
CA PHE A 98 0.19 10.01 6.35
C PHE A 98 -0.42 9.64 7.71
N ASP A 99 -0.22 10.46 8.75
CA ASP A 99 -0.89 10.26 10.03
C ASP A 99 -2.38 10.58 9.94
N GLU A 100 -2.75 11.68 9.28
CA GLU A 100 -4.17 12.01 9.01
C GLU A 100 -4.81 11.01 8.04
N PHE A 101 -4.04 10.54 7.06
CA PHE A 101 -4.46 9.47 6.16
C PHE A 101 -4.75 8.16 6.94
N ALA A 102 -3.86 7.76 7.85
CA ALA A 102 -4.08 6.58 8.69
C ALA A 102 -5.32 6.74 9.59
N LEU A 103 -5.58 7.95 10.10
CA LEU A 103 -6.81 8.26 10.84
C LEU A 103 -8.05 8.11 9.97
N LEU A 104 -8.02 8.62 8.73
CA LEU A 104 -9.12 8.49 7.78
C LEU A 104 -9.43 7.01 7.47
N PHE A 105 -8.42 6.21 7.14
CA PHE A 105 -8.57 4.77 6.93
C PHE A 105 -9.10 4.05 8.16
N GLY A 106 -8.62 4.44 9.34
CA GLY A 106 -9.11 3.94 10.61
C GLY A 106 -10.59 4.24 10.85
N ARG A 107 -11.11 5.39 10.41
CA ARG A 107 -12.55 5.72 10.46
C ARG A 107 -13.36 4.80 9.56
N PHE A 108 -12.87 4.50 8.36
CA PHE A 108 -13.52 3.53 7.48
C PHE A 108 -13.53 2.12 8.09
N GLY A 109 -12.39 1.66 8.61
CA GLY A 109 -12.30 0.39 9.33
C GLY A 109 -13.24 0.34 10.54
N SER A 110 -13.40 1.48 11.24
CA SER A 110 -14.31 1.61 12.37
C SER A 110 -15.77 1.50 11.96
N PHE A 111 -16.17 2.12 10.85
CA PHE A 111 -17.51 1.96 10.26
C PHE A 111 -17.80 0.49 9.90
N TYR A 112 -16.92 -0.16 9.13
CA TYR A 112 -17.09 -1.57 8.74
C TYR A 112 -17.11 -2.52 9.94
N ALA A 113 -16.41 -2.18 11.02
CA ALA A 113 -16.43 -2.93 12.28
C ALA A 113 -17.64 -2.58 13.19
N ALA A 114 -18.57 -1.73 12.74
CA ALA A 114 -19.68 -1.18 13.53
C ALA A 114 -19.22 -0.62 14.90
N TYR A 115 -18.11 0.14 14.87
CA TYR A 115 -17.40 0.66 16.02
C TYR A 115 -17.42 2.19 16.08
N GLY A 116 -17.45 2.76 17.29
CA GLY A 116 -17.69 4.19 17.50
C GLY A 116 -19.19 4.53 17.46
N PRO A 117 -19.60 5.69 16.91
CA PRO A 117 -20.99 6.14 16.86
C PRO A 117 -21.81 5.42 15.77
N ALA A 118 -21.57 4.12 15.57
CA ALA A 118 -22.22 3.33 14.54
C ALA A 118 -23.59 2.80 14.98
N ASP A 119 -24.57 2.83 14.07
CA ASP A 119 -25.83 2.10 14.24
C ASP A 119 -25.62 0.60 14.07
N ARG A 120 -25.25 -0.07 15.16
CA ARG A 120 -25.00 -1.52 15.17
C ARG A 120 -26.23 -2.33 14.79
N ALA A 121 -27.43 -1.88 15.15
CA ALA A 121 -28.65 -2.59 14.84
C ALA A 121 -28.96 -2.49 13.35
N GLY A 122 -28.83 -1.30 12.78
CA GLY A 122 -28.96 -1.05 11.34
C GLY A 122 -27.94 -1.83 10.51
N VAL A 123 -26.65 -1.81 10.90
CA VAL A 123 -25.59 -2.60 10.21
C VAL A 123 -25.90 -4.10 10.27
N ALA A 124 -26.33 -4.62 11.42
CA ALA A 124 -26.70 -6.03 11.54
C ALA A 124 -27.90 -6.39 10.63
N ALA A 125 -28.95 -5.57 10.63
CA ALA A 125 -30.12 -5.77 9.78
C ALA A 125 -29.77 -5.69 8.28
N TRP A 126 -28.86 -4.78 7.90
CA TRP A 126 -28.34 -4.69 6.54
C TRP A 126 -27.57 -5.95 6.14
N LEU A 127 -26.66 -6.44 6.99
CA LEU A 127 -25.92 -7.68 6.74
C LEU A 127 -26.88 -8.88 6.60
N ASP A 128 -27.89 -8.99 7.45
CA ASP A 128 -28.89 -10.06 7.39
C ASP A 128 -29.69 -10.03 6.07
N ALA A 129 -30.00 -8.84 5.55
CA ALA A 129 -30.73 -8.67 4.30
C ALA A 129 -29.85 -8.89 3.06
N CYS A 130 -28.59 -8.42 3.09
CA CYS A 130 -27.79 -8.26 1.87
C CYS A 130 -26.65 -9.27 1.72
N ALA A 131 -26.09 -9.82 2.82
CA ALA A 131 -24.86 -10.60 2.75
C ALA A 131 -25.03 -11.94 2.03
N VAL A 132 -26.03 -12.74 2.40
CA VAL A 132 -26.26 -14.04 1.75
C VAL A 132 -26.79 -13.89 0.33
N PRO A 133 -27.78 -13.01 0.04
CA PRO A 133 -28.23 -12.77 -1.32
C PRO A 133 -27.17 -12.18 -2.23
N GLY A 134 -26.19 -11.44 -1.68
CA GLY A 134 -25.08 -10.87 -2.43
C GLY A 134 -23.95 -11.84 -2.79
N LEU A 135 -24.01 -13.09 -2.35
CA LEU A 135 -22.98 -14.08 -2.70
C LEU A 135 -22.96 -14.34 -4.21
N GLY A 136 -21.79 -14.21 -4.82
CA GLY A 136 -21.62 -14.42 -6.25
C GLY A 136 -22.10 -13.24 -7.12
N HIS A 137 -22.26 -12.07 -6.52
CA HIS A 137 -22.61 -10.82 -7.20
C HIS A 137 -21.48 -9.78 -7.10
N THR A 138 -21.38 -8.91 -8.10
CA THR A 138 -20.53 -7.71 -8.02
C THR A 138 -21.10 -6.71 -7.02
N TRP A 139 -20.32 -5.74 -6.56
CA TRP A 139 -20.83 -4.68 -5.66
C TRP A 139 -21.98 -3.88 -6.26
N GLU A 140 -21.99 -3.67 -7.58
CA GLU A 140 -23.08 -2.99 -8.29
C GLU A 140 -24.36 -3.82 -8.24
N GLU A 141 -24.26 -5.12 -8.51
CA GLU A 141 -25.38 -6.05 -8.42
C GLU A 141 -25.91 -6.15 -6.98
N VAL A 142 -25.01 -6.28 -6.00
CA VAL A 142 -25.36 -6.29 -4.56
C VAL A 142 -26.09 -5.01 -4.19
N ALA A 143 -25.60 -3.85 -4.63
CA ALA A 143 -26.22 -2.57 -4.32
C ALA A 143 -27.67 -2.47 -4.84
N ALA A 144 -28.01 -3.17 -5.93
CA ALA A 144 -29.35 -3.20 -6.49
C ALA A 144 -30.29 -4.24 -5.86
N LEU A 145 -29.77 -5.15 -5.02
CA LEU A 145 -30.59 -6.16 -4.35
C LEU A 145 -31.60 -5.52 -3.38
N PRO A 146 -32.76 -6.17 -3.14
CA PRO A 146 -33.66 -5.76 -2.07
C PRO A 146 -32.96 -5.76 -0.72
N GLY A 147 -32.95 -4.62 -0.05
CA GLY A 147 -32.41 -4.42 1.29
C GLY A 147 -33.52 -4.35 2.34
N THR A 148 -33.31 -3.51 3.37
CA THR A 148 -34.28 -3.29 4.45
C THR A 148 -35.31 -2.22 4.09
N GLU A 149 -36.47 -2.25 4.75
CA GLU A 149 -37.49 -1.18 4.66
C GLU A 149 -38.02 -0.88 3.24
N GLY A 150 -37.99 -1.88 2.35
CA GLY A 150 -38.46 -1.72 0.97
C GLY A 150 -37.51 -0.92 0.07
N ARG A 151 -36.27 -0.69 0.52
CA ARG A 151 -35.20 -0.02 -0.22
C ARG A 151 -34.16 -1.02 -0.70
N THR A 152 -33.21 -0.58 -1.50
CA THR A 152 -32.09 -1.41 -1.97
C THR A 152 -30.96 -1.50 -0.93
N CYS A 153 -30.11 -2.51 -1.07
CA CYS A 153 -28.91 -2.68 -0.23
C CYS A 153 -27.94 -1.49 -0.36
N GLY A 154 -27.80 -0.90 -1.55
CA GLY A 154 -26.93 0.24 -1.78
C GLY A 154 -27.45 1.53 -1.12
N GLU A 155 -28.76 1.77 -1.21
CA GLU A 155 -29.41 2.90 -0.55
C GLU A 155 -29.28 2.84 0.97
N THR A 156 -29.55 1.67 1.54
CA THR A 156 -29.50 1.46 3.00
C THR A 156 -28.07 1.49 3.54
N PHE A 157 -27.10 0.96 2.79
CA PHE A 157 -25.67 1.12 3.11
C PHE A 157 -25.24 2.59 3.10
N GLY A 158 -25.64 3.34 2.06
CA GLY A 158 -25.34 4.77 1.94
C GLY A 158 -25.84 5.58 3.13
N ASP A 159 -27.07 5.33 3.58
CA ASP A 159 -27.64 6.00 4.75
C ASP A 159 -26.88 5.66 6.03
N LEU A 160 -26.54 4.38 6.26
CA LEU A 160 -25.74 3.96 7.41
C LEU A 160 -24.36 4.63 7.44
N PHE A 161 -23.72 4.71 6.28
CA PHE A 161 -22.40 5.34 6.15
C PHE A 161 -22.46 6.85 6.36
N ASN A 162 -23.44 7.54 5.75
CA ASN A 162 -23.61 8.99 5.90
C ASN A 162 -23.95 9.37 7.34
N ALA A 163 -24.87 8.64 7.98
CA ALA A 163 -25.20 8.85 9.39
C ALA A 163 -23.97 8.65 10.29
N TYR A 164 -23.16 7.62 10.00
CA TYR A 164 -21.90 7.41 10.72
C TYR A 164 -20.93 8.58 10.53
N ARG A 165 -20.73 9.06 9.29
CA ARG A 165 -19.85 10.20 8.99
C ARG A 165 -20.29 11.46 9.74
N GLU A 166 -21.58 11.79 9.71
CA GLU A 166 -22.14 12.95 10.40
C GLU A 166 -21.96 12.87 11.92
N ALA A 167 -22.26 11.70 12.51
CA ALA A 167 -22.08 11.47 13.93
C ALA A 167 -20.60 11.55 14.33
N PHE A 168 -19.70 10.92 13.56
CA PHE A 168 -18.26 10.96 13.83
C PHE A 168 -17.70 12.39 13.72
N ALA A 169 -18.15 13.19 12.75
CA ALA A 169 -17.73 14.58 12.60
C ALA A 169 -18.16 15.46 13.78
N THR A 170 -19.30 15.14 14.41
CA THR A 170 -19.88 15.92 15.51
C THR A 170 -19.36 15.49 16.88
N GLU A 171 -19.33 14.18 17.12
CA GLU A 171 -19.05 13.58 18.43
C GLU A 171 -17.60 13.12 18.57
N GLY A 172 -16.89 12.96 17.44
CA GLY A 172 -15.68 12.16 17.38
C GLY A 172 -15.98 10.68 17.64
N GLY A 173 -14.94 9.94 17.98
CA GLY A 173 -15.10 8.54 18.37
C GLY A 173 -13.77 7.82 18.45
N PRO A 174 -13.74 6.66 19.14
CA PRO A 174 -12.55 5.82 19.13
C PRO A 174 -12.31 5.30 17.70
N ASN A 175 -11.03 5.20 17.33
CA ASN A 175 -10.61 4.84 15.99
C ASN A 175 -9.84 3.51 16.01
N ARG A 176 -10.25 2.56 15.16
CA ARG A 176 -9.60 1.25 15.01
C ARG A 176 -8.15 1.31 14.52
N ALA A 177 -7.70 2.43 13.94
CA ALA A 177 -6.29 2.65 13.68
C ALA A 177 -5.46 2.58 14.98
N ASP A 178 -6.03 2.90 16.13
CA ASP A 178 -5.29 2.91 17.39
C ASP A 178 -5.18 1.54 18.05
N ASP A 179 -5.89 0.55 17.52
CA ASP A 179 -5.80 -0.81 18.02
C ASP A 179 -4.45 -1.44 17.65
N PRO A 180 -3.84 -2.22 18.57
CA PRO A 180 -2.68 -3.03 18.25
C PRO A 180 -2.96 -4.01 17.10
N VAL A 181 -1.98 -4.14 16.21
CA VAL A 181 -2.00 -5.15 15.14
C VAL A 181 -2.16 -6.54 15.73
N GLY A 182 -2.98 -7.38 15.10
CA GLY A 182 -3.24 -8.75 15.58
C GLY A 182 -4.24 -8.86 16.75
N ARG A 183 -4.74 -7.74 17.33
CA ARG A 183 -5.58 -7.79 18.54
C ARG A 183 -6.91 -8.53 18.38
N TYR A 184 -7.61 -8.28 17.27
CA TYR A 184 -8.97 -8.82 17.04
C TYR A 184 -8.99 -9.86 15.93
N LEU A 185 -8.14 -9.68 14.92
CA LEU A 185 -7.91 -10.61 13.84
C LEU A 185 -6.39 -10.87 13.80
N PRO A 186 -5.92 -12.12 13.94
CA PRO A 186 -4.50 -12.44 13.78
C PRO A 186 -3.99 -11.88 12.47
N SER A 187 -3.02 -10.98 12.57
CA SER A 187 -2.53 -10.14 11.47
C SER A 187 -1.15 -9.63 11.82
N PHE A 188 -0.38 -9.33 10.79
CA PHE A 188 0.91 -8.67 10.91
C PHE A 188 1.02 -7.60 9.82
N GLY A 189 1.77 -6.54 10.11
CA GLY A 189 2.16 -5.53 9.12
C GLY A 189 3.55 -5.84 8.58
N VAL A 190 3.88 -5.32 7.40
CA VAL A 190 5.20 -5.51 6.77
C VAL A 190 5.72 -4.20 6.18
N THR A 191 7.02 -3.99 6.24
CA THR A 191 7.70 -2.89 5.55
C THR A 191 9.18 -3.23 5.30
N GLY A 192 9.81 -2.61 4.32
CA GLY A 192 11.28 -2.55 4.26
C GLY A 192 11.81 -1.62 5.34
N VAL A 193 12.94 -1.97 5.94
CA VAL A 193 13.59 -1.16 6.99
C VAL A 193 15.07 -0.97 6.76
N LEU A 194 15.58 0.22 7.07
CA LEU A 194 17.00 0.44 7.28
C LEU A 194 17.38 -0.08 8.67
N THR A 195 18.53 -0.75 8.73
CA THR A 195 19.17 -1.25 9.94
C THR A 195 20.62 -0.76 10.00
N GLY A 196 21.35 -1.07 11.08
CA GLY A 196 22.80 -0.87 11.12
C GLY A 196 23.26 0.55 10.78
N ASP A 197 24.30 0.64 9.95
CA ASP A 197 24.92 1.91 9.56
C ASP A 197 24.04 2.68 8.56
N ALA A 198 23.16 1.99 7.81
CA ALA A 198 22.23 2.63 6.89
C ALA A 198 21.28 3.63 7.58
N ILE A 199 20.94 3.43 8.86
CA ILE A 199 20.15 4.40 9.64
C ILE A 199 20.93 5.71 9.79
N THR A 200 22.19 5.65 10.21
CA THR A 200 23.04 6.83 10.38
C THR A 200 23.31 7.54 9.05
N GLN A 201 23.48 6.79 7.96
CA GLN A 201 23.60 7.36 6.62
C GLN A 201 22.33 8.11 6.20
N TRP A 202 21.16 7.53 6.45
CA TRP A 202 19.88 8.19 6.16
C TRP A 202 19.70 9.48 6.97
N GLU A 203 20.02 9.47 8.27
CA GLU A 203 19.96 10.67 9.11
C GLU A 203 20.85 11.79 8.56
N ALA A 204 22.10 11.46 8.19
CA ALA A 204 23.03 12.41 7.60
C ALA A 204 22.54 12.94 6.24
N ALA A 205 22.01 12.06 5.39
CA ALA A 205 21.46 12.41 4.09
C ALA A 205 20.21 13.30 4.21
N ARG A 206 19.37 13.05 5.21
CA ARG A 206 18.19 13.88 5.49
C ARG A 206 18.59 15.28 5.93
N VAL A 207 19.61 15.41 6.78
CA VAL A 207 20.18 16.71 7.16
C VAL A 207 20.74 17.44 5.93
N ALA A 208 21.48 16.75 5.07
CA ALA A 208 22.02 17.33 3.84
C ALA A 208 20.91 17.80 2.87
N TRP A 209 19.85 16.99 2.69
CA TRP A 209 18.71 17.38 1.85
C TRP A 209 18.01 18.63 2.40
N ILE A 210 17.78 18.72 3.72
CA ILE A 210 17.18 19.92 4.35
C ILE A 210 18.08 21.15 4.14
N ALA A 211 19.39 20.98 4.22
CA ALA A 211 20.37 22.04 3.99
C ALA A 211 20.54 22.44 2.50
N ALA A 212 19.93 21.69 1.57
CA ALA A 212 20.19 21.77 0.13
C ALA A 212 21.67 21.54 -0.24
N ASP A 213 22.35 20.70 0.55
CA ASP A 213 23.73 20.28 0.35
C ASP A 213 23.81 19.00 -0.50
N PRO A 214 25.00 18.62 -1.00
CA PRO A 214 25.21 17.32 -1.63
C PRO A 214 24.80 16.18 -0.69
N ILE A 215 24.01 15.23 -1.20
CA ILE A 215 23.34 14.19 -0.42
C ILE A 215 24.13 12.87 -0.53
N PRO A 216 24.81 12.41 0.54
CA PRO A 216 25.52 11.14 0.54
C PRO A 216 24.60 10.02 1.05
N PHE A 217 23.81 9.41 0.17
CA PHE A 217 22.96 8.27 0.52
C PHE A 217 23.20 7.08 -0.41
N GLU A 218 24.05 6.17 0.05
CA GLU A 218 24.41 4.93 -0.65
C GLU A 218 24.49 3.79 0.39
N PRO A 219 23.33 3.36 0.94
CA PRO A 219 23.32 2.32 1.98
C PRO A 219 23.91 1.01 1.46
N ASP A 220 24.46 0.20 2.36
CA ASP A 220 24.77 -1.19 2.04
C ASP A 220 23.46 -1.99 2.03
N PHE A 221 23.24 -2.80 0.99
CA PHE A 221 22.03 -3.62 0.91
C PHE A 221 21.97 -4.66 2.04
N SER A 222 23.10 -5.05 2.64
CA SER A 222 23.11 -5.92 3.82
C SER A 222 22.49 -5.29 5.07
N ASP A 223 22.43 -3.96 5.11
CA ASP A 223 21.79 -3.20 6.18
C ASP A 223 20.29 -2.97 5.93
N ILE A 224 19.72 -3.60 4.89
CA ILE A 224 18.29 -3.53 4.57
C ILE A 224 17.59 -4.81 5.05
N GLY A 225 16.51 -4.64 5.80
CA GLY A 225 15.72 -5.73 6.35
C GLY A 225 14.26 -5.69 5.90
N VAL A 226 13.56 -6.80 6.12
CA VAL A 226 12.11 -6.93 6.00
C VAL A 226 11.51 -6.92 7.40
N GLY A 227 10.95 -5.77 7.77
CA GLY A 227 10.38 -5.51 9.07
C GLY A 227 8.94 -6.02 9.21
N TYR A 228 8.65 -6.75 10.29
CA TYR A 228 7.31 -7.26 10.61
C TYR A 228 6.80 -6.76 11.96
N TRP A 229 5.62 -6.16 11.96
CA TRP A 229 4.87 -5.86 13.18
C TRP A 229 3.85 -6.94 13.46
N GLY A 230 3.63 -7.29 14.73
CA GLY A 230 2.64 -8.30 15.08
C GLY A 230 2.63 -8.63 16.57
N GLN A 231 1.94 -9.71 16.93
CA GLN A 231 1.96 -10.20 18.30
C GLN A 231 3.33 -10.83 18.61
N GLU A 232 3.86 -10.57 19.79
CA GLU A 232 5.21 -11.01 20.20
C GLU A 232 5.43 -12.53 19.98
N HIS A 233 4.45 -13.35 20.33
CA HIS A 233 4.55 -14.80 20.18
C HIS A 233 4.56 -15.27 18.72
N GLU A 234 3.91 -14.53 17.81
CA GLU A 234 3.89 -14.80 16.37
C GLU A 234 5.24 -14.40 15.75
N LEU A 235 5.74 -13.21 16.06
CA LEU A 235 7.06 -12.75 15.60
C LEU A 235 8.18 -13.67 16.11
N ALA A 236 8.11 -14.10 17.36
CA ALA A 236 9.06 -15.07 17.91
C ALA A 236 8.96 -16.43 17.22
N LEU A 237 7.78 -16.83 16.74
CA LEU A 237 7.62 -18.04 15.94
C LEU A 237 8.22 -17.87 14.55
N MET A 238 7.98 -16.73 13.89
CA MET A 238 8.60 -16.35 12.60
C MET A 238 10.12 -16.45 12.68
N ALA A 239 10.74 -15.73 13.61
CA ALA A 239 12.18 -15.70 13.83
C ALA A 239 12.81 -17.09 14.05
N ARG A 240 12.06 -18.05 14.61
CA ARG A 240 12.57 -19.41 14.87
C ARG A 240 12.39 -20.37 13.70
N GLN A 241 11.57 -20.04 12.72
CA GLN A 241 11.09 -21.01 11.74
C GLN A 241 11.36 -20.59 10.30
N LEU A 242 11.55 -19.30 10.00
CA LEU A 242 11.88 -18.83 8.66
C LEU A 242 13.19 -19.48 8.17
N ASP A 243 14.32 -19.20 8.81
CA ASP A 243 15.65 -19.77 8.46
C ASP A 243 15.72 -21.30 8.53
N ARG A 244 14.77 -21.94 9.22
CA ARG A 244 14.71 -23.41 9.34
C ARG A 244 13.92 -24.06 8.22
N ARG A 245 13.01 -23.33 7.59
CA ARG A 245 12.06 -23.86 6.61
C ARG A 245 12.35 -23.37 5.21
N TYR A 246 12.94 -22.20 5.07
CA TYR A 246 13.21 -21.58 3.80
C TYR A 246 14.67 -21.15 3.74
N ASP A 247 15.20 -21.17 2.53
CA ASP A 247 16.55 -20.78 2.15
C ASP A 247 16.37 -19.74 1.04
N ASP A 248 15.88 -18.55 1.43
CA ASP A 248 15.50 -17.45 0.55
C ASP A 248 15.84 -16.10 1.22
N LEU A 249 16.09 -15.09 0.39
CA LEU A 249 16.63 -13.81 0.85
C LEU A 249 15.66 -13.02 1.75
N ILE A 250 14.33 -13.15 1.55
CA ILE A 250 13.35 -12.45 2.40
C ILE A 250 13.35 -13.07 3.80
N SER A 251 13.42 -14.39 3.88
CA SER A 251 13.54 -15.10 5.16
C SER A 251 14.81 -14.70 5.92
N ASP A 252 15.95 -14.60 5.22
CA ASP A 252 17.25 -14.20 5.80
C ASP A 252 17.26 -12.73 6.28
N GLN A 253 16.46 -11.87 5.65
CA GLN A 253 16.35 -10.45 5.98
C GLN A 253 15.27 -10.13 7.04
N PHE A 254 14.71 -11.14 7.72
CA PHE A 254 13.65 -10.94 8.70
C PHE A 254 14.05 -10.04 9.88
N VAL A 255 13.26 -8.98 10.13
CA VAL A 255 13.42 -8.08 11.28
C VAL A 255 12.12 -8.02 12.10
N PRO A 256 12.11 -8.46 13.38
CA PRO A 256 10.94 -8.33 14.24
C PRO A 256 10.83 -6.89 14.77
N LEU A 257 9.83 -6.14 14.32
CA LEU A 257 9.59 -4.75 14.76
C LEU A 257 8.82 -4.66 16.08
N GLY A 258 8.20 -5.76 16.53
CA GLY A 258 7.41 -5.82 17.75
C GLY A 258 5.95 -5.42 17.52
N SER A 259 5.28 -5.00 18.59
CA SER A 259 3.88 -4.57 18.53
C SER A 259 3.78 -3.12 18.10
N ALA A 260 2.86 -2.81 17.19
CA ALA A 260 2.49 -1.46 16.80
C ALA A 260 0.96 -1.32 16.72
N SER A 261 0.49 -0.08 16.68
CA SER A 261 -0.90 0.22 16.29
C SER A 261 -1.08 0.13 14.78
N TRP A 262 -2.31 -0.07 14.31
CA TRP A 262 -2.60 0.08 12.87
C TRP A 262 -2.26 1.48 12.35
N ARG A 263 -2.31 2.51 13.19
CA ARG A 263 -1.96 3.89 12.84
C ARG A 263 -0.49 3.96 12.43
N GLU A 264 0.42 3.46 13.26
CA GLU A 264 1.85 3.42 12.95
C GLU A 264 2.11 2.60 11.69
N VAL A 265 1.47 1.43 11.54
CA VAL A 265 1.64 0.63 10.32
C VAL A 265 1.14 1.38 9.09
N LEU A 266 -0.06 1.97 9.13
CA LEU A 266 -0.66 2.67 7.99
C LEU A 266 -0.01 4.01 7.68
N SER A 267 0.68 4.64 8.63
CA SER A 267 1.43 5.88 8.36
C SER A 267 2.87 5.66 7.93
N SER A 268 3.44 4.46 8.15
CA SER A 268 4.84 4.15 7.84
C SER A 268 5.06 3.06 6.78
N SER A 269 4.15 2.10 6.62
CA SER A 269 4.26 1.02 5.61
C SER A 269 3.86 1.47 4.20
N PRO A 270 2.77 2.24 4.00
CA PRO A 270 2.44 2.86 2.72
C PRO A 270 3.33 4.07 2.38
N ALA A 271 4.45 4.26 3.08
CA ALA A 271 5.49 5.21 2.71
C ALA A 271 6.16 4.74 1.41
N GLU A 272 5.37 4.71 0.33
CA GLU A 272 5.82 4.44 -1.02
C GLU A 272 6.84 5.51 -1.39
N PRO A 273 8.06 5.12 -1.77
CA PRO A 273 9.08 6.06 -2.19
C PRO A 273 8.54 6.96 -3.30
N GLY A 274 8.44 8.26 -3.01
CA GLY A 274 7.83 9.26 -3.89
C GLY A 274 6.72 10.09 -3.24
N PHE A 275 5.92 9.49 -2.35
CA PHE A 275 4.88 10.21 -1.60
C PHE A 275 5.26 10.48 -0.15
N SER A 276 6.12 9.64 0.43
CA SER A 276 6.63 9.76 1.80
C SER A 276 8.15 9.59 1.84
N PRO A 277 8.86 10.28 2.75
CA PRO A 277 10.23 9.91 3.07
C PRO A 277 10.27 8.55 3.76
N ALA A 278 11.48 8.06 4.01
CA ALA A 278 11.68 7.04 5.01
C ALA A 278 11.25 7.57 6.39
N VAL A 279 10.64 6.71 7.20
CA VAL A 279 9.95 7.12 8.44
C VAL A 279 10.60 6.43 9.65
N PRO A 280 11.14 7.17 10.62
CA PRO A 280 11.60 6.60 11.88
C PRO A 280 10.47 5.88 12.61
N LEU A 281 10.73 4.67 13.07
CA LEU A 281 9.78 3.82 13.77
C LEU A 281 10.00 3.86 15.28
N SER A 282 8.95 3.53 16.03
CA SER A 282 9.03 3.41 17.50
C SER A 282 10.01 2.32 17.97
N SER A 283 10.30 1.35 17.10
CA SER A 283 11.24 0.26 17.28
C SER A 283 12.71 0.68 17.12
N GLY A 284 12.99 1.91 16.66
CA GLY A 284 14.34 2.41 16.42
C GLY A 284 14.90 2.12 15.02
N PHE A 285 14.12 1.46 14.15
CA PHE A 285 14.43 1.30 12.73
C PHE A 285 13.85 2.47 11.91
N VAL A 286 14.19 2.53 10.62
CA VAL A 286 13.58 3.50 9.68
C VAL A 286 12.87 2.72 8.58
N SER A 287 11.56 2.91 8.44
CA SER A 287 10.76 2.33 7.35
C SER A 287 11.11 2.98 6.02
N VAL A 288 11.30 2.18 4.98
CA VAL A 288 11.48 2.61 3.58
C VAL A 288 10.34 2.11 2.68
N GLY A 289 9.18 1.77 3.28
CA GLY A 289 7.95 1.45 2.56
C GLY A 289 7.69 -0.03 2.26
N GLY A 290 6.52 -0.32 1.70
CA GLY A 290 5.95 -1.67 1.55
C GLY A 290 6.51 -2.57 0.45
N TRP A 291 7.63 -2.22 -0.19
CA TRP A 291 8.21 -2.96 -1.33
C TRP A 291 8.86 -4.31 -0.96
N ALA A 292 9.26 -4.48 0.31
CA ALA A 292 10.24 -5.50 0.70
C ALA A 292 9.74 -6.96 0.71
N ASP A 293 8.43 -7.19 0.82
CA ASP A 293 7.84 -8.53 0.75
C ASP A 293 6.45 -8.45 0.10
N PRO A 294 6.36 -8.53 -1.24
CA PRO A 294 5.11 -8.32 -1.95
C PRO A 294 4.12 -9.50 -1.76
N LEU A 295 4.58 -10.72 -1.51
CA LEU A 295 3.71 -11.90 -1.37
C LEU A 295 3.34 -12.24 0.08
N ARG A 296 4.23 -11.99 1.06
CA ARG A 296 4.08 -12.32 2.50
C ARG A 296 3.68 -13.75 2.81
N VAL A 297 3.96 -14.69 1.90
CA VAL A 297 3.52 -16.08 2.04
C VAL A 297 4.38 -16.83 3.04
N THR A 298 5.71 -16.75 2.96
CA THR A 298 6.63 -17.48 3.84
C THR A 298 6.40 -17.16 5.34
N PRO A 299 6.31 -15.90 5.80
CA PRO A 299 5.99 -15.59 7.20
C PRO A 299 4.59 -16.08 7.58
N LEU A 300 3.59 -15.94 6.69
CA LEU A 300 2.24 -16.43 6.94
C LEU A 300 2.22 -17.97 7.11
N LYS A 301 2.92 -18.73 6.27
CA LYS A 301 2.97 -20.20 6.33
C LYS A 301 3.69 -20.72 7.57
N VAL A 302 4.63 -19.96 8.14
CA VAL A 302 5.24 -20.27 9.43
C VAL A 302 4.22 -20.25 10.57
N LEU A 303 3.23 -19.37 10.51
CA LEU A 303 2.12 -19.31 11.47
C LEU A 303 1.10 -20.47 11.32
N ARG A 304 1.31 -21.35 10.34
CA ARG A 304 0.51 -22.57 10.09
C ARG A 304 -1.00 -22.29 9.91
N PRO A 305 -1.38 -21.38 9.00
CA PRO A 305 -2.78 -21.19 8.66
C PRO A 305 -3.34 -22.49 8.08
N ARG A 306 -4.66 -22.66 8.20
CA ARG A 306 -5.34 -23.83 7.59
C ARG A 306 -5.30 -23.78 6.06
N GLN A 307 -5.30 -22.57 5.50
CA GLN A 307 -5.19 -22.26 4.08
C GLN A 307 -4.57 -20.86 3.95
N SER A 308 -3.76 -20.64 2.93
CA SER A 308 -3.27 -19.32 2.52
C SER A 308 -3.73 -19.00 1.11
N ILE A 309 -4.24 -17.79 0.92
CA ILE A 309 -4.51 -17.21 -0.39
C ILE A 309 -3.71 -15.92 -0.43
N THR A 310 -2.98 -15.68 -1.51
CA THR A 310 -2.39 -14.37 -1.79
C THR A 310 -3.11 -13.73 -2.97
N ILE A 311 -3.24 -12.41 -2.96
CA ILE A 311 -3.73 -11.63 -4.10
C ILE A 311 -2.49 -11.06 -4.77
N ASN A 312 -2.29 -11.39 -6.04
CA ASN A 312 -1.13 -10.91 -6.79
C ASN A 312 -1.54 -10.36 -8.16
N ARG A 313 -0.72 -9.46 -8.68
CA ARG A 313 -0.93 -8.85 -10.00
C ARG A 313 -0.29 -9.69 -11.10
N LEU A 314 -0.83 -9.58 -12.31
CA LEU A 314 -0.12 -9.98 -13.54
C LEU A 314 1.23 -9.26 -13.59
N GLY A 315 2.25 -9.94 -14.12
CA GLY A 315 3.55 -9.30 -14.36
C GLY A 315 4.57 -9.40 -13.24
N GLY A 316 4.27 -10.13 -12.16
CA GLY A 316 5.21 -10.35 -11.04
C GLY A 316 5.15 -9.23 -10.01
N VAL A 317 6.31 -8.78 -9.51
CA VAL A 317 6.39 -7.75 -8.45
C VAL A 317 6.27 -6.31 -8.96
N GLY A 318 6.29 -6.12 -10.28
CA GLY A 318 6.27 -4.82 -10.94
C GLY A 318 7.61 -4.08 -10.91
N GLY A 319 7.83 -3.19 -11.88
CA GLY A 319 9.10 -2.43 -12.00
C GLY A 319 9.36 -1.45 -10.85
N PHE A 320 8.30 -0.96 -10.20
CA PHE A 320 8.41 -0.06 -9.05
C PHE A 320 9.19 -0.71 -7.89
N THR A 321 8.80 -1.93 -7.52
CA THR A 321 9.43 -2.69 -6.42
C THR A 321 10.92 -2.88 -6.70
N GLU A 322 11.28 -3.36 -7.89
CA GLU A 322 12.69 -3.55 -8.28
C GLU A 322 13.48 -2.23 -8.27
N ALA A 323 12.88 -1.14 -8.75
CA ALA A 323 13.53 0.17 -8.79
C ALA A 323 13.84 0.69 -7.38
N VAL A 324 12.89 0.55 -6.44
CA VAL A 324 13.10 0.90 -5.04
C VAL A 324 14.24 0.09 -4.43
N THR A 325 14.26 -1.23 -4.65
CA THR A 325 15.32 -2.11 -4.15
C THR A 325 16.70 -1.72 -4.69
N ARG A 326 16.78 -1.33 -5.96
CA ARG A 326 18.02 -0.84 -6.58
C ARG A 326 18.50 0.49 -6.03
N LEU A 327 17.58 1.40 -5.68
CA LEU A 327 17.94 2.64 -5.00
C LEU A 327 18.45 2.41 -3.57
N LEU A 328 18.11 1.27 -2.98
CA LEU A 328 18.71 0.77 -1.73
C LEU A 328 19.96 -0.07 -1.99
N ASN A 329 20.58 0.11 -3.17
CA ASN A 329 21.86 -0.43 -3.57
C ASN A 329 21.90 -1.96 -3.74
N ALA A 330 20.75 -2.60 -3.97
CA ALA A 330 20.69 -4.01 -4.33
C ALA A 330 21.34 -4.25 -5.71
N SER A 331 22.13 -5.32 -5.81
CA SER A 331 22.72 -5.76 -7.07
C SER A 331 21.69 -6.49 -7.95
N ASP A 332 22.04 -6.75 -9.22
CA ASP A 332 21.21 -7.59 -10.10
C ASP A 332 21.01 -9.00 -9.54
N ALA A 333 21.99 -9.52 -8.80
CA ALA A 333 21.89 -10.83 -8.17
C ALA A 333 20.89 -10.80 -7.00
N ASP A 334 20.89 -9.74 -6.20
CA ASP A 334 19.94 -9.56 -5.09
C ASP A 334 18.52 -9.40 -5.64
N VAL A 335 18.33 -8.57 -6.67
CA VAL A 335 17.03 -8.40 -7.35
C VAL A 335 16.52 -9.72 -7.91
N ALA A 336 17.38 -10.52 -8.56
CA ALA A 336 17.01 -11.85 -9.05
C ALA A 336 16.64 -12.82 -7.91
N ALA A 337 17.42 -12.80 -6.81
CA ALA A 337 17.17 -13.61 -5.62
C ALA A 337 15.87 -13.20 -4.89
N LEU A 338 15.43 -11.95 -4.99
CA LEU A 338 14.16 -11.53 -4.43
C LEU A 338 12.97 -11.87 -5.34
N TYR A 339 13.07 -11.57 -6.63
CA TYR A 339 11.88 -11.35 -7.47
C TYR A 339 11.74 -12.23 -8.70
N SER A 340 12.72 -13.08 -9.01
CA SER A 340 12.62 -13.96 -10.18
C SER A 340 11.39 -14.86 -10.11
N THR A 341 10.56 -14.91 -11.15
CA THR A 341 9.42 -15.84 -11.21
C THR A 341 9.80 -17.24 -11.68
N THR A 342 11.05 -17.42 -12.12
CA THR A 342 11.53 -18.65 -12.78
C THR A 342 12.67 -19.35 -12.04
N ASP A 343 13.32 -18.66 -11.11
CA ASP A 343 14.37 -19.24 -10.26
C ASP A 343 13.75 -19.83 -8.99
N PRO A 344 13.83 -21.15 -8.77
CA PRO A 344 13.30 -21.79 -7.56
C PRO A 344 13.92 -21.32 -6.25
N ALA A 345 15.10 -20.68 -6.30
CA ALA A 345 15.76 -20.12 -5.13
C ALA A 345 15.29 -18.70 -4.78
N SER A 346 14.50 -18.04 -5.65
CA SER A 346 14.06 -16.68 -5.36
C SER A 346 12.95 -16.65 -4.30
N SER A 347 12.93 -15.59 -3.48
CA SER A 347 11.92 -15.42 -2.44
C SER A 347 10.49 -15.36 -3.03
N PHE A 348 10.33 -14.69 -4.17
CA PHE A 348 9.05 -14.60 -4.86
C PHE A 348 8.57 -15.96 -5.38
N TYR A 349 9.46 -16.76 -6.00
CA TYR A 349 9.12 -18.11 -6.43
C TYR A 349 8.74 -18.99 -5.23
N VAL A 350 9.55 -18.96 -4.17
CA VAL A 350 9.30 -19.74 -2.95
C VAL A 350 7.91 -19.40 -2.40
N GLY A 351 7.57 -18.11 -2.32
CA GLY A 351 6.25 -17.64 -1.91
C GLY A 351 5.11 -18.19 -2.77
N LEU A 352 5.23 -18.13 -4.10
CA LEU A 352 4.21 -18.70 -5.00
C LEU A 352 4.10 -20.22 -4.86
N SER A 353 5.21 -20.92 -4.60
CA SER A 353 5.21 -22.39 -4.47
C SER A 353 4.59 -22.89 -3.16
N GLU A 354 4.62 -22.07 -2.10
CA GLU A 354 4.13 -22.41 -0.77
C GLU A 354 2.65 -22.07 -0.56
N VAL A 355 2.09 -21.15 -1.33
CA VAL A 355 0.72 -20.67 -1.13
C VAL A 355 -0.31 -21.70 -1.60
N ASP A 356 -1.43 -21.85 -0.88
CA ASP A 356 -2.47 -22.80 -1.29
C ASP A 356 -3.32 -22.28 -2.47
N GLY A 357 -3.31 -20.98 -2.75
CA GLY A 357 -3.91 -20.39 -3.94
C GLY A 357 -3.45 -18.95 -4.20
N VAL A 358 -3.44 -18.56 -5.46
CA VAL A 358 -3.10 -17.20 -5.93
C VAL A 358 -4.31 -16.63 -6.63
N TRP A 359 -4.83 -15.51 -6.12
CA TRP A 359 -5.87 -14.73 -6.78
C TRP A 359 -5.18 -13.71 -7.69
N CYS A 360 -5.26 -13.91 -9.00
CA CYS A 360 -4.38 -13.26 -9.96
C CYS A 360 -5.09 -12.16 -10.75
N THR A 361 -4.77 -10.89 -10.50
CA THR A 361 -5.50 -9.71 -11.00
C THR A 361 -4.73 -8.92 -12.07
N ASP A 362 -5.43 -8.31 -13.03
CA ASP A 362 -4.86 -7.42 -14.06
C ASP A 362 -5.09 -5.94 -13.74
N TRP A 363 -4.69 -5.53 -12.54
CA TRP A 363 -4.94 -4.15 -12.08
C TRP A 363 -4.24 -3.10 -12.93
N ASP A 364 -3.02 -3.39 -13.38
CA ASP A 364 -2.23 -2.47 -14.19
C ASP A 364 -2.85 -2.28 -15.59
N GLY A 365 -3.56 -3.29 -16.11
CA GLY A 365 -4.33 -3.21 -17.36
C GLY A 365 -5.62 -2.38 -17.28
N GLN A 366 -6.11 -2.04 -16.07
CA GLN A 366 -7.40 -1.34 -15.91
C GLN A 366 -7.30 0.20 -15.92
N GLY A 367 -6.10 0.77 -16.02
CA GLY A 367 -5.92 2.23 -16.11
C GLY A 367 -6.40 3.02 -14.88
N GLY A 368 -6.51 2.37 -13.71
CA GLY A 368 -6.86 3.01 -12.45
C GLY A 368 -8.35 3.29 -12.22
N ASP A 369 -9.25 2.90 -13.12
CA ASP A 369 -10.70 3.03 -12.89
C ASP A 369 -11.15 2.08 -11.77
N PRO A 370 -11.68 2.56 -10.64
CA PRO A 370 -12.05 1.71 -9.51
C PRO A 370 -13.08 0.63 -9.88
N ASN A 371 -14.04 0.92 -10.75
CA ASN A 371 -15.05 -0.07 -11.15
C ASN A 371 -14.43 -1.17 -12.02
N LEU A 372 -13.53 -0.81 -12.93
CA LEU A 372 -12.79 -1.79 -13.72
C LEU A 372 -11.89 -2.65 -12.83
N LEU A 373 -11.22 -2.04 -11.84
CA LEU A 373 -10.40 -2.76 -10.85
C LEU A 373 -11.23 -3.76 -10.02
N PHE A 374 -12.42 -3.36 -9.57
CA PHE A 374 -13.30 -4.27 -8.82
C PHE A 374 -13.83 -5.40 -9.69
N ASN A 375 -14.21 -5.12 -10.93
CA ASN A 375 -14.68 -6.14 -11.87
C ASN A 375 -13.57 -7.11 -12.25
N ASP A 376 -12.36 -6.60 -12.54
CA ASP A 376 -11.18 -7.44 -12.76
C ASP A 376 -10.90 -8.32 -11.55
N ALA A 377 -10.84 -7.76 -10.34
CA ALA A 377 -10.63 -8.54 -9.13
C ALA A 377 -11.70 -9.62 -8.92
N TYR A 378 -12.96 -9.33 -9.23
CA TYR A 378 -14.04 -10.31 -9.13
C TYR A 378 -13.92 -11.42 -10.19
N ASP A 379 -13.54 -11.09 -11.43
CA ASP A 379 -13.43 -12.02 -12.55
C ASP A 379 -12.06 -12.73 -12.64
N SER A 380 -11.10 -12.33 -11.81
CA SER A 380 -9.71 -12.82 -11.80
C SER A 380 -9.56 -14.30 -11.45
N PRO A 381 -8.72 -15.07 -12.14
CA PRO A 381 -8.52 -16.48 -11.81
C PRO A 381 -7.93 -16.68 -10.41
N LEU A 382 -8.57 -17.56 -9.64
CA LEU A 382 -8.00 -18.17 -8.44
C LEU A 382 -7.26 -19.45 -8.84
N ILE A 383 -5.94 -19.33 -8.96
CA ILE A 383 -5.02 -20.42 -9.31
C ILE A 383 -4.79 -21.28 -8.07
N THR A 384 -5.22 -22.55 -8.10
CA THR A 384 -5.08 -23.43 -6.93
C THR A 384 -5.22 -24.92 -7.27
N ASP A 385 -4.39 -25.74 -6.64
CA ASP A 385 -4.54 -27.21 -6.54
C ASP A 385 -5.25 -27.66 -5.25
N SER A 386 -5.60 -26.71 -4.38
CA SER A 386 -6.21 -27.00 -3.09
C SER A 386 -7.60 -27.57 -3.29
N ARG A 387 -7.77 -28.88 -3.03
CA ARG A 387 -9.07 -29.57 -3.05
C ARG A 387 -10.15 -28.87 -2.22
N ARG A 388 -9.76 -28.06 -1.23
CA ARG A 388 -10.70 -27.31 -0.39
C ARG A 388 -11.16 -26.01 -1.06
N LEU A 389 -10.30 -25.32 -1.81
CA LEU A 389 -10.66 -24.15 -2.60
C LEU A 389 -11.41 -24.53 -3.89
N LEU A 390 -11.04 -25.67 -4.50
CA LEU A 390 -11.73 -26.23 -5.67
C LEU A 390 -13.14 -26.76 -5.37
N ARG A 391 -13.55 -26.86 -4.10
CA ARG A 391 -14.91 -27.29 -3.76
C ARG A 391 -15.83 -26.09 -3.91
N PRO A 392 -16.81 -26.13 -4.82
CA PRO A 392 -17.75 -25.03 -5.02
C PRO A 392 -18.71 -25.01 -3.84
N ARG A 393 -18.32 -24.37 -2.73
CA ARG A 393 -19.30 -23.99 -1.70
C ARG A 393 -20.17 -22.84 -2.17
N TYR A 394 -19.65 -22.00 -3.07
CA TYR A 394 -20.29 -20.76 -3.53
C TYR A 394 -20.22 -20.54 -5.05
N GLY A 395 -19.82 -21.55 -5.83
CA GLY A 395 -19.95 -21.52 -7.29
C GLY A 395 -19.04 -20.54 -8.04
N TYR A 396 -17.92 -20.09 -7.45
CA TYR A 396 -16.95 -19.27 -8.17
C TYR A 396 -16.37 -20.03 -9.36
N ALA A 397 -16.58 -19.51 -10.58
CA ALA A 397 -16.30 -20.23 -11.81
C ALA A 397 -14.81 -20.18 -12.21
N ASN A 398 -14.11 -19.11 -11.84
CA ASN A 398 -12.73 -18.85 -12.28
C ASN A 398 -11.73 -19.41 -11.27
N VAL A 399 -11.88 -20.69 -10.91
CA VAL A 399 -11.00 -21.37 -9.95
C VAL A 399 -10.48 -22.68 -10.54
N GLY A 400 -9.18 -22.89 -10.47
CA GLY A 400 -8.57 -24.09 -11.05
C GLY A 400 -7.05 -24.05 -11.03
N PRO A 401 -6.40 -25.20 -11.29
CA PRO A 401 -4.94 -25.25 -11.42
C PRO A 401 -4.45 -25.02 -12.86
N GLY A 402 -5.36 -24.94 -13.83
CA GLY A 402 -5.03 -24.89 -15.26
C GLY A 402 -4.57 -23.53 -15.78
N TYR A 403 -4.31 -22.57 -14.90
CA TYR A 403 -3.83 -21.24 -15.28
C TYR A 403 -2.30 -21.24 -15.22
N ASP A 404 -1.67 -20.79 -16.30
CA ASP A 404 -0.21 -20.65 -16.43
C ASP A 404 0.11 -19.18 -16.68
N ILE A 405 0.15 -18.40 -15.60
CA ILE A 405 0.21 -16.94 -15.66
C ILE A 405 1.48 -16.43 -14.99
N GLY A 406 2.31 -15.72 -15.76
CA GLY A 406 3.54 -15.10 -15.27
C GLY A 406 3.30 -14.16 -14.10
N GLY A 407 4.04 -14.36 -13.00
CA GLY A 407 3.84 -13.65 -11.74
C GLY A 407 2.84 -14.29 -10.79
N CYS A 408 1.96 -15.18 -11.26
CA CYS A 408 0.98 -15.86 -10.41
C CYS A 408 1.18 -17.38 -10.34
N THR A 409 1.99 -17.95 -11.23
CA THR A 409 2.31 -19.37 -11.31
C THR A 409 3.81 -19.57 -11.15
N PRO A 410 4.27 -20.42 -10.21
CA PRO A 410 5.70 -20.70 -10.04
C PRO A 410 6.33 -21.24 -11.32
N GLY A 411 7.49 -20.70 -11.71
CA GLY A 411 8.23 -21.16 -12.88
C GLY A 411 7.76 -20.57 -14.20
N THR A 412 6.68 -19.80 -14.19
CA THR A 412 6.13 -19.17 -15.38
C THR A 412 6.80 -17.81 -15.58
N PRO A 413 7.51 -17.58 -16.70
CA PRO A 413 8.08 -16.29 -17.00
C PRO A 413 7.00 -15.21 -17.05
N VAL A 414 7.31 -14.03 -16.56
CA VAL A 414 6.50 -12.85 -16.88
C VAL A 414 6.57 -12.64 -18.38
N GLY A 415 5.46 -12.87 -19.08
CA GLY A 415 5.37 -12.51 -20.49
C GLY A 415 5.60 -11.02 -20.63
N VAL A 416 6.42 -10.60 -21.59
CA VAL A 416 6.46 -9.20 -21.99
C VAL A 416 5.05 -8.88 -22.45
N ALA A 417 4.31 -8.07 -21.70
CA ALA A 417 3.00 -7.63 -22.12
C ALA A 417 3.17 -6.90 -23.45
N ASP A 418 2.79 -7.54 -24.56
CA ASP A 418 2.44 -6.79 -25.76
C ASP A 418 1.28 -5.89 -25.32
N ALA A 419 1.52 -4.58 -25.26
CA ALA A 419 0.63 -3.53 -24.75
C ALA A 419 -0.69 -3.36 -25.56
N GLY A 420 -1.22 -4.42 -26.15
CA GLY A 420 -2.43 -4.40 -26.97
C GLY A 420 -3.12 -5.74 -27.19
N ALA A 421 -2.69 -6.84 -26.56
CA ALA A 421 -3.41 -8.11 -26.63
C ALA A 421 -3.95 -8.47 -25.24
N ALA A 422 -5.27 -8.36 -25.07
CA ALA A 422 -5.95 -8.98 -23.94
C ALA A 422 -5.54 -10.46 -23.90
N PRO A 423 -5.22 -11.01 -22.72
CA PRO A 423 -4.91 -12.43 -22.60
C PRO A 423 -6.07 -13.22 -23.20
N THR A 424 -5.77 -14.07 -24.18
CA THR A 424 -6.77 -14.99 -24.72
C THR A 424 -7.18 -15.94 -23.60
N ARG A 425 -8.43 -15.78 -23.16
CA ARG A 425 -9.11 -16.58 -22.13
C ARG A 425 -9.09 -18.08 -22.44
#